data_AF-Q5WF22-F1
#
_entry.id   AF-Q5WF22-F1
#
_cell.length_a   1.000
_cell.length_b   1.000
_cell.length_c   1.000
_cell.angle_alpha   90.00
_cell.angle_beta   90.00
_cell.angle_gamma   90.00
#
_symmetry.space_group_name_H-M   'P 1'
#
loop_
_entity.id
_entity.type
_entity.pdbx_description
1 polymer ?
#
loop_
_entity_poly.entity_id
_entity_poly.type
_entity_poly.pdbx_seq_one_letter_code
_entity_poly.pdbx_strand_id
1 'polypeptide(L)'
;MYTRLKNEGGFTLIEHIIGLLVLSVVVFCLPSLLQLAGYSDPGEPFDAQPFLNHVTKEAKEAELITWKDDALLIYKDGSAVSYEWRPQKRIQRFRDGKGVVIMAEAVERFGCEKAGYGLSCSITFENGKTTTRSFWTAKDVAFNFHKK
;
A
#
# COMPACT_ATOMS: atom_id res chain seq x y z
N MET A 1 -55.51 -12.74 -42.56
CA MET A 1 -54.57 -11.62 -42.57
C MET A 1 -53.45 -11.95 -41.59
N TYR A 2 -52.41 -12.65 -42.05
CA TYR A 2 -51.24 -13.01 -41.26
C TYR A 2 -50.03 -12.36 -41.93
N THR A 3 -49.49 -11.30 -41.33
CA THR A 3 -48.22 -10.72 -41.77
C THR A 3 -47.07 -11.58 -41.26
N ARG A 4 -46.54 -12.40 -42.18
CA ARG A 4 -45.19 -12.98 -42.10
C ARG A 4 -44.18 -11.87 -41.80
N LEU A 5 -43.54 -11.92 -40.65
CA LEU A 5 -42.30 -11.20 -40.38
C LEU A 5 -41.16 -12.22 -40.39
N LYS A 6 -40.67 -12.53 -41.59
CA LYS A 6 -39.36 -13.16 -41.76
C LYS A 6 -38.43 -12.04 -42.22
N ASN A 7 -37.67 -11.49 -41.27
CA ASN A 7 -36.59 -10.55 -41.55
C ASN A 7 -35.29 -11.24 -41.12
N GLU A 8 -34.53 -11.70 -42.11
CA GLU A 8 -33.22 -12.34 -41.95
C GLU A 8 -32.17 -11.24 -42.13
N GLY A 9 -31.50 -10.82 -41.04
CA GLY A 9 -30.32 -9.93 -41.12
C GLY A 9 -30.36 -8.62 -40.30
N GLY A 10 -31.36 -8.39 -39.45
CA GLY A 10 -31.39 -7.23 -38.55
C GLY A 10 -31.60 -7.66 -37.10
N PHE A 11 -30.67 -7.32 -36.22
CA PHE A 11 -30.82 -7.51 -34.77
C PHE A 11 -32.14 -6.88 -34.31
N THR A 12 -32.96 -7.67 -33.62
CA THR A 12 -34.27 -7.19 -33.17
C THR A 12 -34.10 -6.19 -32.03
N LEU A 13 -34.98 -5.19 -31.95
CA LEU A 13 -34.93 -4.17 -30.89
C LEU A 13 -35.04 -4.81 -29.48
N ILE A 14 -35.76 -5.92 -29.39
CA ILE A 14 -35.89 -6.74 -28.17
C ILE A 14 -34.55 -7.33 -27.75
N GLU A 15 -33.77 -7.84 -28.70
CA GLU A 15 -32.44 -8.42 -28.43
C GLU A 15 -31.47 -7.38 -27.87
N HIS A 16 -31.54 -6.14 -28.34
CA HIS A 16 -30.76 -5.03 -27.79
C HIS A 16 -31.18 -4.67 -26.36
N ILE A 17 -32.48 -4.63 -26.06
CA ILE A 17 -32.97 -4.35 -24.71
C ILE A 17 -32.52 -5.46 -23.75
N ILE A 18 -32.59 -6.73 -24.17
CA ILE A 18 -32.13 -7.87 -23.37
C ILE A 18 -30.60 -7.77 -23.15
N GLY A 19 -29.83 -7.47 -24.19
CA GLY A 19 -28.38 -7.28 -24.08
C GLY A 19 -28.00 -6.15 -23.11
N LEU A 20 -28.70 -5.03 -23.17
CA LEU A 20 -28.46 -3.87 -22.30
C LEU A 20 -28.88 -4.17 -20.85
N LEU A 21 -29.93 -4.95 -20.65
CA LEU A 21 -30.37 -5.42 -19.34
C LEU A 21 -29.31 -6.34 -18.70
N VAL A 22 -28.78 -7.31 -19.44
CA VAL A 22 -27.71 -8.19 -18.95
C VAL A 22 -26.45 -7.38 -18.61
N LEU A 23 -26.05 -6.46 -19.49
CA LEU A 23 -24.89 -5.59 -19.25
C LEU A 23 -25.08 -4.73 -17.99
N SER A 24 -26.27 -4.16 -17.79
CA SER A 24 -26.58 -3.34 -16.62
C SER A 24 -26.48 -4.11 -15.31
N VAL A 25 -26.96 -5.37 -15.28
CA VAL A 25 -26.83 -6.24 -14.10
C VAL A 25 -25.36 -6.51 -13.79
N VAL A 26 -24.53 -6.79 -14.79
CA VAL A 26 -23.09 -7.02 -14.60
C VAL A 26 -22.41 -5.77 -14.02
N VAL A 27 -22.68 -4.59 -14.59
CA VAL A 27 -22.12 -3.32 -14.09
C VAL A 27 -22.58 -3.01 -12.67
N PHE A 28 -23.82 -3.37 -12.31
CA PHE A 28 -24.36 -3.14 -10.97
C PHE A 28 -23.78 -4.11 -9.92
N CYS A 29 -23.46 -5.34 -10.32
CA CYS A 29 -22.83 -6.33 -9.43
C CYS A 29 -21.32 -6.11 -9.24
N LEU A 30 -20.66 -5.41 -10.18
CA LEU A 30 -19.21 -5.20 -10.18
C LEU A 30 -18.68 -4.52 -8.89
N PRO A 31 -19.28 -3.43 -8.39
CA PRO A 31 -18.85 -2.79 -7.14
C PRO A 31 -18.96 -3.72 -5.93
N SER A 32 -20.02 -4.53 -5.84
CA SER A 32 -20.21 -5.49 -4.75
C SER A 32 -19.16 -6.60 -4.76
N LEU A 33 -18.77 -7.08 -5.95
CA LEU A 33 -17.68 -8.05 -6.09
C LEU A 33 -16.32 -7.44 -5.75
N LEU A 34 -16.08 -6.18 -6.12
CA LEU A 34 -14.86 -5.46 -5.75
C LEU A 34 -14.79 -5.19 -4.24
N GLN A 35 -15.92 -4.95 -3.58
CA GLN A 35 -15.97 -4.85 -2.11
C GLN A 35 -15.64 -6.18 -1.42
N LEU A 36 -16.01 -7.32 -2.02
CA LEU A 36 -15.60 -8.64 -1.53
C LEU A 36 -14.09 -8.88 -1.69
N ALA A 37 -13.50 -8.44 -2.80
CA ALA A 37 -12.06 -8.55 -3.03
C ALA A 37 -11.24 -7.57 -2.17
N GLY A 38 -11.85 -6.47 -1.72
CA GLY A 38 -11.26 -5.47 -0.84
C GLY A 38 -11.59 -5.68 0.65
N TYR A 39 -12.22 -6.79 1.03
CA TYR A 39 -12.51 -7.11 2.43
C TYR A 39 -11.24 -7.63 3.10
N SER A 40 -10.30 -6.71 3.36
CA SER A 40 -9.26 -6.93 4.36
C SER A 40 -9.96 -7.08 5.70
N ASP A 41 -9.77 -8.22 6.34
CA ASP A 41 -10.28 -8.49 7.68
C ASP A 41 -9.93 -7.31 8.60
N PRO A 42 -10.89 -6.69 9.32
CA PRO A 42 -10.59 -5.63 10.28
C PRO A 42 -9.65 -6.08 11.42
N GLY A 43 -9.33 -7.38 11.51
CA GLY A 43 -8.31 -7.93 12.39
C GLY A 43 -7.01 -8.38 11.71
N GLU A 44 -6.91 -8.38 10.36
CA GLU A 44 -5.62 -8.61 9.71
C GLU A 44 -4.84 -7.29 9.67
N PRO A 45 -3.67 -7.21 10.36
CA PRO A 45 -2.84 -6.03 10.27
C PRO A 45 -2.52 -5.81 8.80
N PHE A 46 -2.84 -4.61 8.31
CA PHE A 46 -2.51 -4.15 6.96
C PHE A 46 -1.13 -4.70 6.58
N ASP A 47 -1.10 -5.58 5.57
CA ASP A 47 -0.03 -6.55 5.39
C ASP A 47 1.33 -5.82 5.42
N ALA A 48 2.15 -6.14 6.40
CA ALA A 48 3.45 -5.49 6.62
C ALA A 48 4.34 -5.63 5.37
N GLN A 49 4.08 -6.67 4.56
CA GLN A 49 4.83 -7.00 3.36
C GLN A 49 4.83 -5.85 2.32
N PRO A 50 3.67 -5.31 1.87
CA PRO A 50 3.62 -4.14 1.00
C PRO A 50 4.40 -2.93 1.53
N PHE A 51 4.26 -2.60 2.82
CA PHE A 51 5.01 -1.52 3.46
C PHE A 51 6.52 -1.76 3.36
N LEU A 52 6.97 -2.93 3.81
CA LEU A 52 8.39 -3.30 3.82
C LEU A 52 8.99 -3.35 2.41
N ASN A 53 8.21 -3.77 1.42
CA ASN A 53 8.62 -3.76 0.02
C ASN A 53 8.75 -2.34 -0.52
N HIS A 54 7.83 -1.45 -0.16
CA HIS A 54 7.89 -0.03 -0.52
C HIS A 54 9.13 0.64 0.08
N VAL A 55 9.37 0.44 1.38
CA VAL A 55 10.56 0.96 2.06
C VAL A 55 11.84 0.38 1.44
N THR A 56 11.86 -0.91 1.10
CA THR A 56 13.03 -1.52 0.42
C THR A 56 13.31 -0.85 -0.92
N LYS A 57 12.28 -0.57 -1.71
CA LYS A 57 12.44 0.08 -3.01
C LYS A 57 12.99 1.49 -2.86
N GLU A 58 12.42 2.27 -1.94
CA GLU A 58 12.91 3.62 -1.65
C GLU A 58 14.34 3.61 -1.10
N ALA A 59 14.65 2.70 -0.17
CA ALA A 59 15.99 2.54 0.42
C ALA A 59 17.07 2.24 -0.62
N LYS A 60 16.76 1.40 -1.63
CA LYS A 60 17.71 1.09 -2.71
C LYS A 60 18.07 2.31 -3.54
N GLU A 61 17.10 3.18 -3.78
CA GLU A 61 17.26 4.39 -4.59
C GLU A 61 17.75 5.59 -3.76
N ALA A 62 17.81 5.43 -2.44
CA ALA A 62 18.17 6.48 -1.50
C ALA A 62 19.64 6.86 -1.59
N GLU A 63 19.88 8.15 -1.38
CA GLU A 63 21.20 8.68 -1.11
C GLU A 63 21.56 8.53 0.36
N LEU A 64 20.58 8.64 1.28
CA LEU A 64 20.86 8.54 2.71
C LEU A 64 19.67 7.92 3.43
N ILE A 65 19.94 6.97 4.32
CA ILE A 65 18.95 6.42 5.24
C ILE A 65 19.42 6.69 6.66
N THR A 66 18.57 7.30 7.47
CA THR A 66 18.88 7.62 8.87
C THR A 66 17.67 7.35 9.76
N TRP A 67 17.95 6.97 11.00
CA TRP A 67 16.95 6.89 12.07
C TRP A 67 17.18 8.07 13.01
N LYS A 68 16.17 8.93 13.15
CA LYS A 68 16.22 10.13 13.99
C LYS A 68 14.83 10.47 14.53
N ASP A 69 14.76 10.88 15.79
CA ASP A 69 13.51 11.34 16.44
C ASP A 69 12.36 10.31 16.30
N ASP A 70 12.68 9.03 16.49
CA ASP A 70 11.76 7.88 16.33
C ASP A 70 11.12 7.76 14.94
N ALA A 71 11.79 8.33 13.93
CA ALA A 71 11.41 8.29 12.54
C ALA A 71 12.51 7.69 11.66
N LEU A 72 12.10 6.90 10.68
CA LEU A 72 12.98 6.47 9.59
C LEU A 72 12.90 7.53 8.49
N LEU A 73 14.05 8.13 8.17
CA LEU A 73 14.20 9.16 7.15
C LEU A 73 15.00 8.60 5.98
N ILE A 74 14.44 8.75 4.79
CA ILE A 74 15.04 8.31 3.52
C ILE A 74 15.16 9.54 2.61
N TYR A 75 16.39 9.92 2.27
CA TYR A 75 16.66 11.05 1.38
C TYR A 75 16.95 10.54 -0.03
N LYS A 76 16.29 11.14 -1.01
CA LYS A 76 16.42 10.83 -2.43
C LYS A 76 16.19 12.06 -3.29
N ASP A 77 17.12 12.37 -4.19
CA ASP A 77 17.01 13.43 -5.20
C ASP A 77 16.61 14.80 -4.60
N GLY A 78 17.16 15.14 -3.43
CA GLY A 78 16.85 16.39 -2.71
C GLY A 78 15.50 16.42 -1.98
N SER A 79 14.74 15.32 -1.97
CA SER A 79 13.52 15.15 -1.17
C SER A 79 13.72 14.15 -0.03
N ALA A 80 12.97 14.34 1.06
CA ALA A 80 13.01 13.46 2.24
C ALA A 80 11.66 12.75 2.42
N VAL A 81 11.70 11.44 2.53
CA VAL A 81 10.56 10.62 2.96
C VAL A 81 10.76 10.26 4.43
N SER A 82 9.78 10.58 5.28
CA SER A 82 9.78 10.17 6.69
C SER A 82 8.73 9.09 6.93
N TYR A 83 9.08 8.12 7.77
CA TYR A 83 8.18 7.11 8.31
C TYR A 83 8.15 7.27 9.82
N GLU A 84 6.99 7.67 10.34
CA GLU A 84 6.80 8.03 11.74
C GLU A 84 5.75 7.12 12.36
N TRP A 85 6.06 6.58 13.54
CA TRP A 85 5.07 5.91 14.37
C TRP A 85 4.30 6.95 15.18
N ARG A 86 2.97 6.88 15.14
CA ARG A 86 2.08 7.84 15.80
C ARG A 86 1.27 7.17 16.92
N PRO A 87 0.79 7.95 17.92
CA PRO A 87 0.02 7.44 19.05
C PRO A 87 -1.24 6.64 18.67
N GLN A 88 -1.78 6.84 17.47
CA GLN A 88 -2.90 6.03 16.95
C GLN A 88 -2.49 4.61 16.52
N LYS A 89 -1.29 4.13 16.91
CA LYS A 89 -0.76 2.79 16.58
C LYS A 89 -0.65 2.54 15.07
N ARG A 90 -0.19 3.57 14.35
CA ARG A 90 -0.05 3.55 12.89
C ARG A 90 1.32 4.06 12.50
N ILE A 91 1.85 3.49 11.42
CA ILE A 91 3.01 4.04 10.73
C ILE A 91 2.49 4.94 9.60
N GLN A 92 2.93 6.19 9.60
CA GLN A 92 2.57 7.17 8.58
C GLN A 92 3.81 7.56 7.77
N ARG A 93 3.62 7.68 6.46
CA ARG A 93 4.61 8.19 5.53
C ARG A 93 4.32 9.64 5.19
N PHE A 94 5.35 10.47 5.19
CA PHE A 94 5.32 11.85 4.72
C PHE A 94 6.39 12.05 3.65
N ARG A 95 6.13 12.96 2.71
CA ARG A 95 7.13 13.44 1.76
C ARG A 95 7.35 14.91 2.00
N ASP A 96 8.58 15.28 2.36
CA ASP A 96 8.97 16.65 2.72
C ASP A 96 8.07 17.25 3.82
N GLY A 97 7.67 16.41 4.78
CA GLY A 97 6.75 16.77 5.87
C GLY A 97 5.29 16.98 5.45
N LYS A 98 4.93 16.71 4.20
CA LYS A 98 3.58 16.89 3.64
C LYS A 98 3.02 15.56 3.11
N GLY A 99 1.69 15.51 3.02
CA GLY A 99 0.96 14.35 2.48
C GLY A 99 1.02 13.15 3.42
N VAL A 100 -0.07 12.90 4.15
CA VAL A 100 -0.16 11.77 5.07
C VAL A 100 -0.61 10.54 4.31
N VAL A 101 0.20 9.48 4.33
CA VAL A 101 -0.19 8.16 3.85
C VAL A 101 -0.06 7.15 4.98
N ILE A 102 -1.15 6.46 5.31
CA ILE A 102 -1.13 5.39 6.31
C ILE A 102 -0.50 4.17 5.64
N MET A 103 0.61 3.68 6.20
CA MET A 103 1.36 2.57 5.64
C MET A 103 1.12 1.25 6.36
N ALA A 104 0.85 1.31 7.67
CA ALA A 104 0.54 0.15 8.49
C ALA A 104 -0.34 0.58 9.67
N GLU A 105 -1.25 -0.31 10.08
CA GLU A 105 -2.13 -0.15 11.23
C GLU A 105 -1.89 -1.26 12.26
N ALA A 106 -2.45 -1.09 13.46
CA ALA A 106 -2.26 -2.01 14.60
C ALA A 106 -0.78 -2.22 14.95
N VAL A 107 0.04 -1.17 14.87
CA VAL A 107 1.47 -1.20 15.20
C VAL A 107 1.68 -0.78 16.65
N GLU A 108 2.12 -1.73 17.47
CA GLU A 108 2.45 -1.52 18.87
C GLU A 108 3.84 -0.88 19.04
N ARG A 109 4.81 -1.29 18.21
CA ARG A 109 6.18 -0.76 18.28
C ARG A 109 6.83 -0.71 16.91
N PHE A 110 7.58 0.36 16.66
CA PHE A 110 8.44 0.52 15.49
C PHE A 110 9.81 1.02 15.94
N GLY A 111 10.88 0.41 15.44
CA GLY A 111 12.24 0.84 15.76
C GLY A 111 13.25 0.32 14.76
N CYS A 112 14.37 1.02 14.61
CA CYS A 112 15.47 0.58 13.77
C CYS A 112 16.79 0.56 14.55
N GLU A 113 17.61 -0.44 14.25
CA GLU A 113 18.94 -0.64 14.82
C GLU A 113 19.97 -0.74 13.68
N LYS A 114 21.21 -0.35 13.96
CA LYS A 114 22.29 -0.47 12.98
C LYS A 114 22.65 -1.95 12.78
N ALA A 115 22.65 -2.40 11.52
CA ALA A 115 23.05 -3.76 11.15
C ALA A 115 24.06 -3.69 10.00
N GLY A 116 25.36 -3.78 10.33
CA GLY A 116 26.45 -3.70 9.35
C GLY A 116 26.46 -2.37 8.59
N TYR A 117 26.32 -2.45 7.26
CA TYR A 117 26.21 -1.32 6.33
C TYR A 117 24.75 -0.91 6.06
N GLY A 118 23.85 -1.11 7.01
CA GLY A 118 22.44 -0.81 6.85
C GLY A 118 21.70 -0.58 8.17
N LEU A 119 20.39 -0.43 8.05
CA LEU A 119 19.45 -0.30 9.16
C LEU A 119 18.51 -1.51 9.18
N SER A 120 18.46 -2.21 10.30
CA SER A 120 17.50 -3.27 10.56
C SER A 120 16.32 -2.68 11.33
N CYS A 121 15.15 -2.63 10.72
CA CYS A 121 13.94 -2.11 11.33
C CYS A 121 13.00 -3.25 11.71
N SER A 122 12.41 -3.16 12.90
CA SER A 122 11.41 -4.09 13.41
C SER A 122 10.08 -3.39 13.66
N ILE A 123 9.01 -4.10 13.33
CA ILE A 123 7.63 -3.70 13.57
C ILE A 123 6.97 -4.80 14.39
N THR A 124 6.44 -4.44 15.55
CA THR A 124 5.62 -5.33 16.38
C THR A 124 4.17 -4.88 16.25
N PHE A 125 3.31 -5.80 15.83
CA PHE A 125 1.87 -5.60 15.71
C PHE A 125 1.15 -5.97 17.01
N GLU A 126 -0.07 -5.47 17.22
CA GLU A 126 -0.89 -5.75 18.41
C GLU A 126 -1.20 -7.24 18.62
N ASN A 127 -1.16 -8.04 17.56
CA ASN A 127 -1.31 -9.50 17.64
C ASN A 127 -0.02 -10.22 18.10
N GLY A 128 1.01 -9.48 18.51
CA GLY A 128 2.31 -9.99 18.92
C GLY A 128 3.24 -10.42 17.77
N LYS A 129 2.76 -10.41 16.52
CA LYS A 129 3.58 -10.72 15.35
C LYS A 129 4.63 -9.62 15.20
N THR A 130 5.90 -10.02 15.14
CA THR A 130 7.01 -9.11 14.88
C THR A 130 7.59 -9.42 13.52
N THR A 131 7.75 -8.38 12.69
CA THR A 131 8.40 -8.48 11.39
C THR A 131 9.62 -7.57 11.37
N THR A 132 10.78 -8.14 11.02
CA THR A 132 12.05 -7.42 10.95
C THR A 132 12.57 -7.42 9.53
N ARG A 133 13.11 -6.29 9.08
CA ARG A 133 13.74 -6.18 7.76
C ARG A 133 14.91 -5.21 7.78
N SER A 134 15.98 -5.63 7.10
CA SER A 134 17.15 -4.79 6.89
C SER A 134 17.07 -4.03 5.58
N PHE A 135 17.48 -2.77 5.63
CA PHE A 135 17.55 -1.83 4.52
C PHE A 135 18.98 -1.34 4.34
N TRP A 136 19.42 -1.28 3.09
CA TRP A 136 20.72 -0.77 2.69
C TRP A 136 20.54 0.11 1.46
N THR A 137 21.42 1.11 1.31
CA THR A 137 21.50 1.94 0.11
C THR A 137 22.31 1.20 -0.95
N ALA A 138 21.97 1.40 -2.23
CA ALA A 138 22.83 0.94 -3.33
C ALA A 138 23.93 1.98 -3.67
N LYS A 139 23.72 3.24 -3.26
CA LYS A 139 24.71 4.33 -3.37
C LYS A 139 25.62 4.29 -2.14
N ASP A 140 26.94 4.32 -2.34
CA ASP A 140 27.98 4.35 -1.29
C ASP A 140 27.91 5.64 -0.45
N VAL A 141 26.96 5.72 0.48
CA VAL A 141 26.72 6.95 1.24
C VAL A 141 26.48 6.67 2.72
N ALA A 142 27.04 7.56 3.54
CA ALA A 142 27.19 7.49 4.98
C ALA A 142 25.90 7.20 5.75
N PHE A 143 25.94 6.24 6.68
CA PHE A 143 24.85 6.00 7.63
C PHE A 143 25.06 6.83 8.89
N ASN A 144 24.14 7.75 9.18
CA ASN A 144 24.12 8.48 10.45
C ASN A 144 23.04 7.90 11.37
N PHE A 145 23.46 7.50 12.57
CA PHE A 145 22.58 6.98 13.61
C PHE A 145 22.70 7.88 14.84
N HIS A 146 21.61 8.51 15.25
CA HIS A 146 21.53 9.26 16.50
C HIS A 146 20.59 8.53 17.46
N LYS A 147 21.18 7.82 18.43
CA LYS A 147 20.46 7.33 19.60
C LYS A 147 20.41 8.47 20.63
N LYS A 148 19.21 8.87 21.05
CA LYS A 148 19.05 9.66 22.29
C LYS A 148 19.27 8.77 23.49
#